data_AF-A0AAF0ESX7-F1
#
_entry.id   AF-A0AAF0ESX7-F1
#
_cell.length_a   1.000
_cell.length_b   1.000
_cell.length_c   1.000
_cell.angle_alpha   90.00
_cell.angle_beta   90.00
_cell.angle_gamma   90.00
#
_symmetry.space_group_name_H-M   'P 1'
#
loop_
_entity.id
_entity.type
_entity.pdbx_description
1 polymer ?
#
loop_
_entity_poly.entity_id
_entity_poly.type
_entity_poly.pdbx_seq_one_letter_code
_entity_poly.pdbx_strand_id
1 'polypeptide(L)'
;MLHAAPLPRDQIPPLQSPEGSKFLKGLLADAFARTRAAHALKTCAITRSVQYGRLRSNNSGRLAKASWHVRSSMHTAEPYELFRDGLCVNHSRQEKEYIHALNEASCLEELRSSAAGVWHLKYKLTPPTSNRDFCELVIAVELPPHPEPFSTAHEKDTLAQDDPFAPSRPPGPGQLRSFLVVSQPVLYRRIRHYVRAYYASVEAVSETPAHGSRWV
;
A
#
# COMPACT_ATOMS: atom_id res chain seq x y z
N MET A 1 2.12 -9.26 10.37
CA MET A 1 2.51 -9.78 9.04
C MET A 1 3.25 -8.78 8.17
N LEU A 2 2.89 -7.51 8.11
CA LEU A 2 3.68 -6.46 7.46
C LEU A 2 4.89 -6.04 8.30
N HIS A 3 6.07 -6.06 7.69
CA HIS A 3 7.31 -5.68 8.37
C HIS A 3 8.41 -5.31 7.37
N ALA A 4 9.37 -4.52 7.82
CA ALA A 4 10.42 -3.99 6.93
C ALA A 4 11.48 -5.03 6.52
N ALA A 5 11.50 -6.21 7.15
CA ALA A 5 12.42 -7.27 6.74
C ALA A 5 11.92 -7.92 5.45
N PRO A 6 12.81 -8.21 4.49
CA PRO A 6 12.41 -8.83 3.24
C PRO A 6 12.02 -10.30 3.40
N LEU A 7 10.89 -10.66 2.78
CA LEU A 7 10.42 -12.03 2.69
C LEU A 7 11.20 -12.81 1.62
N PRO A 8 11.69 -14.02 1.91
CA PRO A 8 12.07 -14.97 0.87
C PRO A 8 10.92 -15.20 -0.13
N ARG A 9 11.25 -15.30 -1.43
CA ARG A 9 10.23 -15.45 -2.48
C ARG A 9 9.43 -16.74 -2.30
N ASP A 10 10.05 -17.82 -1.86
CA ASP A 10 9.41 -19.12 -1.57
C ASP A 10 8.40 -19.07 -0.42
N GLN A 11 8.41 -18.01 0.41
CA GLN A 11 7.39 -17.77 1.43
C GLN A 11 6.15 -17.04 0.91
N ILE A 12 6.13 -16.62 -0.35
CA ILE A 12 4.97 -15.99 -0.99
C ILE A 12 4.21 -17.08 -1.77
N PRO A 13 3.10 -17.61 -1.22
CA PRO A 13 2.32 -18.64 -1.90
C PRO A 13 1.64 -18.11 -3.17
N PRO A 14 1.26 -18.99 -4.11
CA PRO A 14 0.40 -18.61 -5.23
C PRO A 14 -0.90 -17.97 -4.73
N LEU A 15 -1.22 -16.77 -5.20
CA LEU A 15 -2.34 -15.97 -4.67
C LEU A 15 -3.73 -16.58 -4.96
N GLN A 16 -3.81 -17.59 -5.82
CA GLN A 16 -5.01 -18.37 -6.12
C GLN A 16 -5.22 -19.56 -5.16
N SER A 17 -4.20 -19.95 -4.38
CA SER A 17 -4.29 -21.12 -3.51
C SER A 17 -4.94 -20.79 -2.16
N PRO A 18 -5.40 -21.79 -1.38
CA PRO A 18 -5.89 -21.58 -0.01
C PRO A 18 -4.84 -20.89 0.89
N GLU A 19 -3.58 -21.25 0.76
CA GLU A 19 -2.45 -20.62 1.47
C GLU A 19 -2.26 -19.17 1.00
N GLY A 20 -2.40 -18.92 -0.31
CA GLY A 20 -2.47 -17.60 -0.92
C GLY A 20 -3.55 -16.72 -0.31
N SER A 21 -4.77 -17.25 -0.20
CA SER A 21 -5.90 -16.55 0.42
C SER A 21 -5.62 -16.20 1.89
N LYS A 22 -5.10 -17.17 2.67
CA LYS A 22 -4.70 -16.92 4.07
C LYS A 22 -3.61 -15.85 4.18
N PHE A 23 -2.61 -15.89 3.30
CA PHE A 23 -1.54 -14.91 3.23
C PHE A 23 -2.08 -13.52 2.86
N LEU A 24 -2.97 -13.40 1.88
CA LEU A 24 -3.58 -12.10 1.53
C LEU A 24 -4.41 -11.54 2.69
N LYS A 25 -5.25 -12.37 3.30
CA LYS A 25 -6.10 -11.96 4.42
C LYS A 25 -5.29 -11.43 5.60
N GLY A 26 -4.15 -12.04 5.92
CA GLY A 26 -3.29 -11.51 6.98
C GLY A 26 -2.60 -10.19 6.59
N LEU A 27 -2.29 -9.95 5.31
CA LEU A 27 -1.69 -8.68 4.87
C LEU A 27 -2.72 -7.56 4.93
N LEU A 28 -3.93 -7.85 4.45
CA LEU A 28 -5.06 -6.93 4.50
C LEU A 28 -5.44 -6.61 5.95
N ALA A 29 -5.57 -7.60 6.83
CA ALA A 29 -5.87 -7.37 8.26
C ALA A 29 -4.82 -6.43 8.92
N ASP A 30 -3.54 -6.68 8.67
CA ASP A 30 -2.46 -5.80 9.12
C ASP A 30 -2.57 -4.38 8.52
N ALA A 31 -2.92 -4.27 7.24
CA ALA A 31 -3.11 -2.98 6.56
C ALA A 31 -4.27 -2.19 7.18
N PHE A 32 -5.43 -2.82 7.36
CA PHE A 32 -6.58 -2.25 8.05
C PHE A 32 -6.22 -1.76 9.46
N ALA A 33 -5.52 -2.58 10.25
CA ALA A 33 -5.08 -2.20 11.58
C ALA A 33 -4.16 -0.97 11.57
N ARG A 34 -3.24 -0.88 10.60
CA ARG A 34 -2.34 0.27 10.42
C ARG A 34 -3.08 1.53 10.00
N THR A 35 -4.00 1.43 9.05
CA THR A 35 -4.83 2.55 8.61
C THR A 35 -5.67 3.11 9.75
N ARG A 36 -6.31 2.24 10.55
CA ARG A 36 -7.04 2.68 11.75
C ARG A 36 -6.14 3.36 12.78
N ALA A 37 -4.96 2.79 13.03
CA ALA A 37 -4.00 3.40 13.94
C ALA A 37 -3.54 4.78 13.44
N ALA A 38 -3.35 4.94 12.12
CA ALA A 38 -3.03 6.21 11.49
C ALA A 38 -4.17 7.23 11.64
N HIS A 39 -5.43 6.82 11.44
CA HIS A 39 -6.61 7.67 11.65
C HIS A 39 -6.78 8.15 13.10
N ALA A 40 -6.36 7.34 14.08
CA ALA A 40 -6.45 7.67 15.49
C ALA A 40 -5.35 8.62 15.98
N LEU A 41 -4.33 8.91 15.15
CA LEU A 41 -3.26 9.82 15.53
C LEU A 41 -3.79 11.25 15.72
N LYS A 42 -3.38 11.88 16.83
CA LYS A 42 -3.47 13.33 16.97
C LYS A 42 -2.36 13.94 16.10
N THR A 43 -2.73 14.35 14.91
CA THR A 43 -1.77 14.83 13.90
C THR A 43 -1.33 16.27 14.18
N CYS A 44 -0.05 16.57 13.98
CA CYS A 44 0.40 17.95 13.84
C CYS A 44 0.16 18.37 12.38
N ALA A 45 -0.78 19.29 12.14
CA ALA A 45 -0.99 19.86 10.82
C ALA A 45 0.24 20.71 10.46
N ILE A 46 0.90 20.39 9.33
CA ILE A 46 1.98 21.22 8.77
C ILE A 46 1.40 22.16 7.70
N THR A 47 0.36 21.71 7.00
CA THR A 47 -0.49 22.52 6.11
C THR A 47 -1.95 22.16 6.37
N ARG A 48 -2.92 23.00 5.96
CA ARG A 48 -4.35 22.78 6.26
C ARG A 48 -4.90 21.42 5.73
N SER A 49 -4.28 20.83 4.72
CA SER A 49 -4.75 19.60 4.05
C SER A 49 -3.86 18.37 4.25
N VAL A 50 -2.66 18.49 4.80
CA VAL A 50 -1.72 17.37 5.00
C VAL A 50 -1.26 17.27 6.45
N GLN A 51 -1.37 16.06 6.97
CA GLN A 51 -1.10 15.67 8.34
C GLN A 51 -0.02 14.60 8.38
N TYR A 52 0.90 14.73 9.34
CA TYR A 52 1.98 13.76 9.53
C TYR A 52 1.93 13.13 10.91
N GLY A 53 2.41 11.91 11.00
CA GLY A 53 2.45 11.16 12.25
C GLY A 53 3.50 10.06 12.23
N ARG A 54 3.67 9.42 13.38
CA ARG A 54 4.59 8.30 13.55
C ARG A 54 3.93 7.24 14.42
N LEU A 55 3.96 5.99 13.97
CA LEU A 55 3.57 4.83 14.78
C LEU A 55 4.82 4.02 15.09
N ARG A 56 4.85 3.43 16.29
CA ARG A 56 5.90 2.47 16.63
C ARG A 56 5.75 1.24 15.75
N SER A 57 6.87 0.67 15.32
CA SER A 57 6.86 -0.66 14.71
C SER A 57 7.13 -1.72 15.78
N ASN A 58 6.81 -2.95 15.44
CA ASN A 58 7.22 -4.16 16.13
C ASN A 58 8.43 -4.82 15.44
N ASN A 59 9.19 -4.07 14.62
CA ASN A 59 10.39 -4.59 13.98
C ASN A 59 11.44 -4.93 15.06
N SER A 60 12.31 -5.90 14.76
CA SER A 60 13.35 -6.37 15.68
C SER A 60 14.74 -6.31 15.03
N GLY A 61 15.77 -6.61 15.82
CA GLY A 61 17.16 -6.62 15.36
C GLY A 61 17.61 -5.29 14.76
N ARG A 62 18.27 -5.32 13.60
CA ARG A 62 18.76 -4.12 12.90
C ARG A 62 17.65 -3.16 12.48
N LEU A 63 16.41 -3.63 12.37
CA LEU A 63 15.24 -2.84 11.97
C LEU A 63 14.44 -2.33 13.17
N ALA A 64 14.87 -2.57 14.41
CA ALA A 64 14.15 -2.13 15.61
C ALA A 64 13.91 -0.61 15.68
N LYS A 65 14.75 0.19 15.01
CA LYS A 65 14.58 1.65 14.91
C LYS A 65 13.68 2.10 13.75
N ALA A 66 13.38 1.21 12.79
CA ALA A 66 12.50 1.53 11.67
C ALA A 66 11.07 1.66 12.16
N SER A 67 10.51 2.87 12.10
CA SER A 67 9.14 3.17 12.53
C SER A 67 8.21 3.33 11.34
N TRP A 68 6.91 3.34 11.61
CA TRP A 68 5.92 3.71 10.61
C TRP A 68 5.83 5.23 10.56
N HIS A 69 5.94 5.77 9.35
CA HIS A 69 5.72 7.17 9.07
C HIS A 69 4.36 7.30 8.39
N VAL A 70 3.52 8.20 8.90
CA VAL A 70 2.15 8.37 8.44
C VAL A 70 2.04 9.73 7.76
N ARG A 71 1.38 9.77 6.60
CA ARG A 71 1.00 10.98 5.90
C ARG A 71 -0.47 10.86 5.50
N SER A 72 -1.35 11.62 6.15
CA SER A 72 -2.76 11.71 5.78
C SER A 72 -3.02 13.00 5.03
N SER A 73 -3.87 12.97 4.00
CA SER A 73 -4.26 14.13 3.22
C SER A 73 -5.74 14.08 2.83
N MET A 74 -6.35 15.26 2.75
CA MET A 74 -7.74 15.45 2.34
C MET A 74 -7.78 16.28 1.06
N HIS A 75 -8.49 15.77 0.05
CA HIS A 75 -8.54 16.32 -1.31
C HIS A 75 -10.01 16.57 -1.67
N THR A 76 -10.40 17.84 -1.75
CA THR A 76 -11.81 18.22 -1.98
C THR A 76 -12.14 18.48 -3.44
N ALA A 77 -11.13 18.67 -4.29
CA ALA A 77 -11.32 18.96 -5.72
C ALA A 77 -11.04 17.73 -6.59
N GLU A 78 -10.20 16.81 -6.10
CA GLU A 78 -9.74 15.64 -6.82
C GLU A 78 -10.69 14.45 -6.59
N PRO A 79 -11.30 13.93 -7.66
CA PRO A 79 -12.23 12.81 -7.56
C PRO A 79 -11.49 11.52 -7.22
N TYR A 80 -12.23 10.56 -6.64
CA TYR A 80 -11.70 9.26 -6.26
C TYR A 80 -11.06 8.51 -7.43
N GLU A 81 -11.63 8.64 -8.62
CA GLU A 81 -11.14 8.05 -9.87
C GLU A 81 -9.70 8.44 -10.16
N LEU A 82 -9.31 9.70 -9.89
CA LEU A 82 -7.94 10.16 -10.10
C LEU A 82 -6.95 9.35 -9.25
N PHE A 83 -7.30 9.11 -7.98
CA PHE A 83 -6.47 8.31 -7.07
C PHE A 83 -6.50 6.83 -7.42
N ARG A 84 -7.68 6.29 -7.74
CA ARG A 84 -7.84 4.90 -8.13
C ARG A 84 -7.01 4.58 -9.36
N ASP A 85 -7.13 5.40 -10.39
CA ASP A 85 -6.42 5.19 -11.64
C ASP A 85 -4.93 5.36 -11.40
N GLY A 86 -4.49 6.41 -10.68
CA GLY A 86 -3.08 6.70 -10.42
C GLY A 86 -2.37 5.74 -9.45
N LEU A 87 -3.06 5.24 -8.43
CA LEU A 87 -2.45 4.50 -7.31
C LEU A 87 -2.90 3.04 -7.24
N CYS A 88 -4.12 2.68 -7.64
CA CYS A 88 -4.62 1.31 -7.46
C CYS A 88 -4.31 0.45 -8.70
N VAL A 89 -4.60 0.95 -9.90
CA VAL A 89 -4.44 0.19 -11.14
C VAL A 89 -3.00 0.27 -11.60
N ASN A 90 -2.33 -0.84 -11.91
CA ASN A 90 -0.94 -0.83 -12.40
C ASN A 90 0.03 0.00 -11.53
N HIS A 91 -0.18 0.03 -10.22
CA HIS A 91 0.45 0.94 -9.24
C HIS A 91 1.92 1.30 -9.56
N SER A 92 2.84 0.33 -9.54
CA SER A 92 4.27 0.60 -9.73
C SER A 92 4.65 1.11 -11.12
N ARG A 93 3.84 0.82 -12.16
CA ARG A 93 4.06 1.42 -13.48
C ARG A 93 3.71 2.90 -13.46
N GLN A 94 2.62 3.26 -12.80
CA GLN A 94 2.14 4.63 -12.71
C GLN A 94 2.98 5.47 -11.75
N GLU A 95 3.48 4.85 -10.68
CA GLU A 95 4.38 5.48 -9.71
C GLU A 95 5.57 6.18 -10.39
N LYS A 96 6.12 5.55 -11.42
CA LYS A 96 7.23 6.10 -12.21
C LYS A 96 6.87 7.42 -12.90
N GLU A 97 5.60 7.62 -13.28
CA GLU A 97 5.16 8.80 -14.03
C GLU A 97 5.14 10.05 -13.13
N TYR A 98 4.87 9.90 -11.84
CA TYR A 98 4.79 11.03 -10.89
C TYR A 98 5.92 11.08 -9.86
N ILE A 99 6.72 10.02 -9.68
CA ILE A 99 7.93 10.04 -8.85
C ILE A 99 9.17 10.18 -9.72
N HIS A 100 9.61 11.41 -9.96
CA HIS A 100 10.75 11.70 -10.84
C HIS A 100 12.08 11.03 -10.42
N ALA A 101 12.23 10.65 -9.15
CA ALA A 101 13.41 9.93 -8.68
C ALA A 101 13.39 8.45 -9.09
N LEU A 102 12.22 7.85 -9.34
CA LEU A 102 12.04 6.48 -9.78
C LEU A 102 12.38 6.40 -11.28
N ASN A 103 13.56 5.87 -11.61
CA ASN A 103 14.05 5.84 -12.98
C ASN A 103 13.56 4.59 -13.75
N GLU A 104 13.29 3.50 -13.03
CA GLU A 104 12.93 2.21 -13.60
C GLU A 104 11.99 1.47 -12.64
N ALA A 105 10.89 0.96 -13.19
CA ALA A 105 9.96 0.06 -12.54
C ALA A 105 9.80 -1.19 -13.41
N SER A 106 10.35 -2.31 -12.93
CA SER A 106 10.41 -3.57 -13.67
C SER A 106 9.59 -4.64 -12.96
N CYS A 107 8.54 -5.14 -13.62
CA CYS A 107 7.77 -6.28 -13.11
C CYS A 107 8.60 -7.55 -13.28
N LEU A 108 9.03 -8.14 -12.18
CA LEU A 108 9.79 -9.41 -12.19
C LEU A 108 8.85 -10.61 -12.29
N GLU A 109 7.67 -10.50 -11.70
CA GLU A 109 6.64 -11.54 -11.71
C GLU A 109 5.26 -10.89 -11.54
N GLU A 110 4.34 -11.23 -12.43
CA GLU A 110 2.94 -10.84 -12.31
C GLU A 110 2.16 -11.96 -11.61
N LEU A 111 1.60 -11.67 -10.44
CA LEU A 111 0.85 -12.65 -9.62
C LEU A 111 -0.66 -12.55 -9.87
N ARG A 112 -1.15 -11.33 -10.11
CA ARG A 112 -2.51 -11.01 -10.53
C ARG A 112 -2.46 -9.84 -11.50
N SER A 113 -3.16 -9.99 -12.63
CA SER A 113 -3.09 -8.99 -13.70
C SER A 113 -3.45 -7.60 -13.16
N SER A 114 -2.54 -6.64 -13.35
CA SER A 114 -2.64 -5.22 -12.92
C SER A 114 -2.76 -4.94 -11.41
N ALA A 115 -3.01 -5.96 -10.58
CA ALA A 115 -3.36 -5.81 -9.15
C ALA A 115 -2.31 -6.36 -8.19
N ALA A 116 -1.50 -7.36 -8.59
CA ALA A 116 -0.45 -7.87 -7.73
C ALA A 116 0.77 -8.36 -8.51
N GLY A 117 1.96 -8.02 -8.03
CA GLY A 117 3.21 -8.49 -8.63
C GLY A 117 4.42 -8.24 -7.76
N VAL A 118 5.52 -8.89 -8.12
CA VAL A 118 6.84 -8.60 -7.56
C VAL A 118 7.53 -7.60 -8.48
N TRP A 119 7.85 -6.44 -7.92
CA TRP A 119 8.41 -5.30 -8.65
C TRP A 119 9.82 -5.00 -8.19
N HIS A 120 10.66 -4.63 -9.15
CA HIS A 120 11.97 -4.07 -8.90
C HIS A 120 11.97 -2.60 -9.28
N LEU A 121 12.18 -1.75 -8.28
CA LEU A 121 12.14 -0.29 -8.40
C LEU A 121 13.55 0.27 -8.21
N LYS A 122 13.99 1.14 -9.10
CA LYS A 122 15.30 1.79 -9.04
C LYS A 122 15.13 3.30 -8.91
N TYR A 123 15.74 3.86 -7.89
CA TYR A 123 15.71 5.29 -7.60
C TYR A 123 17.07 5.91 -7.87
N LYS A 124 17.08 6.93 -8.73
CA LYS A 124 18.22 7.80 -8.96
C LYS A 124 18.13 8.96 -7.99
N LEU A 125 19.02 8.97 -7.00
CA LEU A 125 19.04 9.98 -5.96
C LEU A 125 20.12 11.02 -6.22
N THR A 126 19.86 12.24 -5.76
CA THR A 126 20.83 13.33 -5.86
C THR A 126 22.00 13.10 -4.89
N PRO A 127 23.25 13.29 -5.32
CA PRO A 127 24.41 13.25 -4.42
C PRO A 127 24.22 14.19 -3.20
N PRO A 128 24.72 13.81 -2.00
CA PRO A 128 25.64 12.69 -1.72
C PRO A 128 24.95 11.35 -1.48
N THR A 129 23.62 11.26 -1.61
CA THR A 129 22.89 10.03 -1.33
C THR A 129 23.08 9.04 -2.47
N SER A 130 23.61 7.84 -2.17
CA SER A 130 23.76 6.81 -3.20
C SER A 130 22.39 6.36 -3.71
N ASN A 131 22.33 5.91 -4.96
CA ASN A 131 21.11 5.36 -5.55
C ASN A 131 20.56 4.20 -4.71
N ARG A 132 19.23 4.03 -4.75
CA ARG A 132 18.52 2.99 -3.99
C ARG A 132 17.74 2.11 -4.94
N ASP A 133 17.72 0.82 -4.65
CA ASP A 133 16.80 -0.09 -5.30
C ASP A 133 15.93 -0.79 -4.25
N PHE A 134 14.72 -1.14 -4.65
CA PHE A 134 13.73 -1.84 -3.84
C PHE A 134 13.22 -3.04 -4.63
N CYS A 135 12.94 -4.13 -3.92
CA CYS A 135 12.23 -5.27 -4.50
C CYS A 135 11.06 -5.59 -3.59
N GLU A 136 9.85 -5.50 -4.12
CA GLU A 136 8.64 -5.44 -3.32
C GLU A 136 7.54 -6.28 -3.96
N LEU A 137 6.82 -7.00 -3.13
CA LEU A 137 5.51 -7.52 -3.45
C LEU A 137 4.54 -6.34 -3.29
N VAL A 138 3.91 -5.94 -4.38
CA VAL A 138 2.87 -4.91 -4.40
C VAL A 138 1.53 -5.59 -4.61
N ILE A 139 0.57 -5.29 -3.75
CA ILE A 139 -0.81 -5.78 -3.81
C ILE A 139 -1.74 -4.57 -3.72
N ALA A 140 -2.51 -4.33 -4.78
CA ALA A 140 -3.55 -3.32 -4.85
C ALA A 140 -4.93 -4.00 -4.87
N VAL A 141 -5.81 -3.60 -3.96
CA VAL A 141 -7.13 -4.22 -3.76
C VAL A 141 -8.18 -3.12 -3.65
N GLU A 142 -9.14 -3.14 -4.58
CA GLU A 142 -10.38 -2.39 -4.42
C GLU A 142 -11.25 -3.07 -3.36
N LEU A 143 -11.65 -2.32 -2.34
CA LEU A 143 -12.42 -2.85 -1.23
C LEU A 143 -13.93 -2.81 -1.54
N PRO A 144 -14.75 -3.66 -0.91
CA PRO A 144 -16.20 -3.54 -1.02
C PRO A 144 -16.66 -2.14 -0.55
N PRO A 145 -17.63 -1.50 -1.20
CA PRO A 145 -18.15 -0.22 -0.74
C PRO A 145 -18.72 -0.34 0.68
N HIS A 146 -18.39 0.62 1.53
CA HIS A 146 -18.79 0.58 2.94
C HIS A 146 -19.09 2.01 3.45
N PRO A 147 -20.11 2.20 4.32
CA PRO A 147 -20.43 3.54 4.86
C PRO A 147 -19.31 4.13 5.71
N GLU A 148 -18.50 3.28 6.32
CA GLU A 148 -17.34 3.66 7.14
C GLU A 148 -16.07 2.96 6.62
N PRO A 149 -15.36 3.54 5.62
CA PRO A 149 -14.13 2.97 5.11
C PRO A 149 -13.09 2.71 6.22
N PHE A 150 -12.35 1.62 6.05
CA PHE A 150 -11.34 1.10 6.98
C PHE A 150 -11.78 0.77 8.42
N SER A 151 -13.08 0.79 8.73
CA SER A 151 -13.58 0.38 10.05
C SER A 151 -13.40 -1.12 10.31
N THR A 152 -13.62 -1.57 11.55
CA THR A 152 -13.59 -3.00 11.89
C THR A 152 -14.69 -3.80 11.17
N ALA A 153 -15.86 -3.17 10.93
CA ALA A 153 -16.92 -3.79 10.15
C ALA A 153 -16.50 -3.96 8.69
N HIS A 154 -15.90 -2.92 8.10
CA HIS A 154 -15.38 -2.98 6.74
C HIS A 154 -14.27 -4.02 6.56
N GLU A 155 -13.36 -4.15 7.54
CA GLU A 155 -12.35 -5.20 7.56
C GLU A 155 -13.01 -6.59 7.55
N LYS A 156 -14.02 -6.82 8.41
CA LYS A 156 -14.72 -8.10 8.47
C LYS A 156 -15.38 -8.45 7.13
N ASP A 157 -16.05 -7.49 6.51
CA ASP A 157 -16.71 -7.68 5.22
C ASP A 157 -15.71 -7.98 4.10
N THR A 158 -14.57 -7.27 4.10
CA THR A 158 -13.48 -7.52 3.14
C THR A 158 -12.87 -8.91 3.32
N LEU A 159 -12.54 -9.30 4.56
CA LEU A 159 -11.92 -10.59 4.85
C LEU A 159 -12.87 -11.78 4.66
N ALA A 160 -14.18 -11.53 4.63
CA ALA A 160 -15.20 -12.54 4.32
C ALA A 160 -15.28 -12.86 2.81
N GLN A 161 -14.71 -12.02 1.94
CA GLN A 161 -14.67 -12.32 0.50
C GLN A 161 -13.80 -13.54 0.20
N ASP A 162 -14.23 -14.32 -0.79
CA ASP A 162 -13.47 -15.47 -1.28
C ASP A 162 -12.26 -15.04 -2.11
N ASP A 163 -12.46 -14.05 -2.99
CA ASP A 163 -11.41 -13.42 -3.79
C ASP A 163 -11.38 -11.90 -3.54
N PRO A 164 -10.34 -11.37 -2.87
CA PRO A 164 -10.21 -9.93 -2.66
C PRO A 164 -9.93 -9.16 -3.96
N PHE A 165 -9.55 -9.81 -5.06
CA PHE A 165 -9.33 -9.16 -6.35
C PHE A 165 -10.57 -9.15 -7.24
N ALA A 166 -11.69 -9.69 -6.77
CA ALA A 166 -12.94 -9.60 -7.50
C ALA A 166 -13.31 -8.12 -7.73
N PRO A 167 -13.87 -7.76 -8.89
CA PRO A 167 -14.28 -6.39 -9.15
C PRO A 167 -15.18 -5.86 -8.04
N SER A 168 -14.87 -4.65 -7.55
CA SER A 168 -15.68 -4.02 -6.52
C SER A 168 -17.11 -3.80 -7.05
N ARG A 169 -18.10 -4.04 -6.19
CA ARG A 169 -19.51 -3.83 -6.53
C ARG A 169 -19.79 -2.32 -6.64
N PRO A 170 -20.77 -1.89 -7.44
CA PRO A 170 -21.19 -0.49 -7.44
C PRO A 170 -21.61 -0.05 -6.03
N PRO A 171 -21.25 1.17 -5.57
CA PRO A 171 -21.65 1.66 -4.26
C PRO A 171 -23.17 1.91 -4.24
N GLY A 172 -23.84 1.39 -3.21
CA GLY A 172 -25.23 1.75 -2.90
C GLY A 172 -25.33 3.13 -2.23
N PRO A 173 -26.55 3.64 -1.99
CA PRO A 173 -26.76 4.90 -1.29
C PRO A 173 -26.04 4.94 0.06
N GLY A 174 -25.21 5.97 0.28
CA GLY A 174 -24.45 6.16 1.52
C GLY A 174 -23.23 5.25 1.68
N GLN A 175 -22.90 4.41 0.69
CA GLN A 175 -21.66 3.64 0.69
C GLN A 175 -20.54 4.42 -0.01
N LEU A 176 -19.34 4.32 0.55
CA LEU A 176 -18.15 4.98 0.04
C LEU A 176 -17.19 3.94 -0.53
N ARG A 177 -16.58 4.25 -1.66
CA ARG A 177 -15.54 3.40 -2.27
C ARG A 177 -14.20 3.62 -1.58
N SER A 178 -13.38 2.58 -1.58
CA SER A 178 -12.02 2.63 -1.06
C SER A 178 -11.14 1.55 -1.66
N PHE A 179 -9.83 1.74 -1.58
CA PHE A 179 -8.84 0.74 -1.95
C PHE A 179 -7.64 0.76 -0.99
N LEU A 180 -6.88 -0.34 -0.99
CA LEU A 180 -5.59 -0.46 -0.33
C LEU A 180 -4.51 -0.79 -1.35
N VAL A 181 -3.34 -0.19 -1.20
CA VAL A 181 -2.09 -0.66 -1.79
C VAL A 181 -1.14 -1.05 -0.67
N VAL A 182 -0.60 -2.25 -0.76
CA VAL A 182 0.29 -2.83 0.24
C VAL A 182 1.60 -3.22 -0.43
N SER A 183 2.72 -2.68 0.07
CA SER A 183 4.05 -3.09 -0.36
C SER A 183 4.76 -3.84 0.76
N GLN A 184 5.27 -5.03 0.44
CA GLN A 184 6.04 -5.88 1.35
C GLN A 184 7.39 -6.20 0.70
N PRO A 185 8.53 -5.91 1.35
CA PRO A 185 9.84 -6.21 0.79
C PRO A 185 10.03 -7.69 0.50
N VAL A 186 10.68 -7.99 -0.63
CA VAL A 186 11.01 -9.34 -1.10
C VAL A 186 12.53 -9.45 -1.26
N LEU A 187 13.08 -10.59 -0.82
CA LEU A 187 14.48 -10.90 -1.04
C LEU A 187 14.73 -11.04 -2.54
N TYR A 188 15.73 -10.31 -3.01
CA TYR A 188 16.14 -10.35 -4.40
C TYR A 188 17.64 -10.06 -4.48
N ARG A 189 18.28 -10.53 -5.56
CA ARG A 189 19.73 -10.36 -5.75
C ARG A 189 20.13 -8.89 -5.67
N ARG A 190 21.33 -8.66 -5.14
CA ARG A 190 21.96 -7.33 -5.13
C ARG A 190 22.35 -6.93 -6.55
N ILE A 191 22.31 -5.63 -6.80
CA ILE A 191 22.64 -5.04 -8.09
C ILE A 191 23.75 -4.02 -7.89
N ARG A 192 24.71 -3.98 -8.83
CA ARG A 192 25.85 -3.05 -8.74
C ARG A 192 25.37 -1.60 -8.75
N HIS A 193 26.08 -0.72 -8.06
CA HIS A 193 25.83 0.73 -7.99
C HIS A 193 24.53 1.17 -7.30
N TYR A 194 23.78 0.24 -6.72
CA TYR A 194 22.60 0.53 -5.90
C TYR A 194 22.80 -0.01 -4.48
N VAL A 195 22.30 0.73 -3.50
CA VAL A 195 22.15 0.24 -2.13
C VAL A 195 20.72 -0.26 -1.96
N ARG A 196 20.56 -1.55 -1.68
CA ARG A 196 19.25 -2.14 -1.43
C ARG A 196 18.62 -1.54 -0.19
N ALA A 197 17.44 -0.96 -0.35
CA ALA A 197 16.60 -0.50 0.73
C ALA A 197 15.35 -1.38 0.85
N TYR A 198 14.71 -1.30 2.02
CA TYR A 198 13.51 -2.07 2.35
C TYR A 198 12.57 -1.19 3.17
N TYR A 199 11.29 -1.17 2.81
CA TYR A 199 10.21 -0.65 3.65
C TYR A 199 8.95 -1.46 3.39
N ALA A 200 8.12 -1.63 4.41
CA ALA A 200 6.74 -2.02 4.18
C ALA A 200 5.88 -0.74 4.16
N SER A 201 4.91 -0.68 3.25
CA SER A 201 3.97 0.44 3.17
C SER A 201 2.53 -0.05 3.07
N VAL A 202 1.63 0.84 3.46
CA VAL A 202 0.19 0.73 3.25
C VAL A 202 -0.25 2.11 2.78
N GLU A 203 -0.92 2.15 1.64
CA GLU A 203 -1.63 3.33 1.16
C GLU A 203 -3.11 3.02 1.18
N ALA A 204 -3.88 3.88 1.85
CA ALA A 204 -5.30 3.70 2.02
C ALA A 204 -6.04 4.92 1.47
N VAL A 205 -6.90 4.70 0.48
CA VAL A 205 -7.67 5.77 -0.15
C VAL A 205 -9.15 5.47 -0.03
N SER A 206 -9.94 6.48 0.35
CA SER A 206 -11.39 6.37 0.43
C SER A 206 -12.06 7.64 -0.06
N GLU A 207 -13.26 7.48 -0.63
CA GLU A 207 -14.19 8.58 -0.80
C GLU A 207 -14.59 9.19 0.55
N THR A 208 -15.06 10.43 0.48
CA THR A 208 -15.67 11.15 1.59
C THR A 208 -17.12 11.51 1.25
N PRO A 209 -17.98 11.71 2.26
CA PRO A 209 -19.37 12.13 2.03
C PRO A 209 -19.53 13.44 1.24
N ALA A 210 -18.49 14.29 1.22
CA ALA A 210 -18.47 15.55 0.49
C ALA A 210 -17.93 15.42 -0.95
N HIS A 211 -17.91 14.20 -1.50
CA HIS A 211 -17.38 13.86 -2.84
C HIS A 211 -15.87 14.15 -3.04
N GLY A 212 -15.13 14.41 -1.96
CA GLY A 212 -13.68 14.44 -1.97
C GLY A 212 -13.06 13.07 -1.69
N SER A 213 -11.73 13.02 -1.68
CA SER A 213 -10.93 11.82 -1.40
C SER A 213 -10.02 12.03 -0.18
N ARG A 214 -9.90 11.00 0.66
CA ARG A 214 -8.91 10.91 1.73
C ARG A 214 -7.85 9.89 1.35
N TRP A 215 -6.58 10.26 1.50
CA TRP A 215 -5.42 9.39 1.28
C TRP A 215 -4.54 9.37 2.51
N VAL A 216 -4.27 8.18 3.04
CA VAL A 216 -3.45 7.92 4.25
C VAL A 216 -2.32 6.95 3.95
#